data_AF-A0A8J8SXM5-F1
#
_entry.id   AF-A0A8J8SXM5-F1
#
_cell.length_a   1.000
_cell.length_b   1.000
_cell.length_c   1.000
_cell.angle_alpha   90.00
_cell.angle_beta   90.00
_cell.angle_gamma   90.00
#
_symmetry.space_group_name_H-M   'P 1'
#
loop_
_entity.id
_entity.type
_entity.pdbx_description
1 polymer ?
#
loop_
_entity_poly.entity_id
_entity_poly.type
_entity_poly.pdbx_seq_one_letter_code
_entity_poly.pdbx_strand_id
1 'polypeptide(L)'
;MSALENVELPMILLNKYKTEKERRKRAVALLSRVGLGDRLDHLPSELSGGEQQRVAIARALANEPDILLLDEPTGDLDSRATVSVMDLLLHINRVGPSGEGEHAGTTCVMVTHNPELECYADRILYVQDGVFVKQAINQVQTGIREGEYTKFLHNEGGH
;
A
#
# COMPACT_ATOMS: atom_id res chain seq x y z
N MET A 1 14.23 -15.47 -0.19
CA MET A 1 13.34 -15.07 0.91
C MET A 1 11.92 -15.14 0.39
N SER A 2 11.06 -15.98 0.97
CA SER A 2 9.64 -16.09 0.58
C SER A 2 8.83 -14.86 0.99
N ALA A 3 7.58 -14.75 0.55
CA ALA A 3 6.67 -13.67 0.96
C ALA A 3 6.53 -13.60 2.49
N LEU A 4 6.38 -14.76 3.15
CA LEU A 4 6.31 -14.86 4.60
C LEU A 4 7.59 -14.35 5.27
N GLU A 5 8.75 -14.83 4.83
CA GLU A 5 10.03 -14.42 5.40
C GLU A 5 10.30 -12.92 5.21
N ASN A 6 9.87 -12.35 4.08
CA ASN A 6 9.97 -10.90 3.82
C ASN A 6 9.17 -10.08 4.84
N VAL A 7 7.97 -10.53 5.20
CA VAL A 7 7.13 -9.84 6.19
C VAL A 7 7.62 -10.08 7.62
N GLU A 8 8.22 -11.25 7.91
CA GLU A 8 8.80 -11.54 9.22
C GLU A 8 10.06 -10.73 9.53
N LEU A 9 10.89 -10.47 8.52
CA LEU A 9 12.20 -9.80 8.66
C LEU A 9 12.18 -8.55 9.55
N PRO A 10 11.35 -7.51 9.30
CA PRO A 10 11.34 -6.30 10.12
C PRO A 10 10.97 -6.56 11.58
N MET A 11 10.20 -7.61 11.88
CA MET A 11 9.85 -7.98 13.26
C MET A 11 11.01 -8.69 13.97
N ILE A 12 11.80 -9.47 13.22
CA ILE A 12 13.04 -10.11 13.72
C ILE A 12 14.06 -9.04 14.07
N LEU A 13 14.29 -8.07 13.18
CA LEU A 13 15.29 -7.01 13.38
C LEU A 13 15.03 -6.17 14.63
N LEU A 14 13.75 -5.98 14.99
CA LEU A 14 13.36 -5.24 16.20
C LEU A 14 13.16 -6.13 17.43
N ASN A 15 13.34 -7.46 17.31
CA ASN A 15 13.00 -8.43 18.35
C ASN A 15 11.58 -8.20 18.94
N LYS A 16 10.61 -7.85 18.07
CA LYS A 16 9.26 -7.43 18.49
C LYS A 16 8.47 -8.56 19.17
N TYR A 17 8.75 -9.82 18.82
CA TYR A 17 8.06 -10.99 19.34
C TYR A 17 9.01 -11.93 20.07
N LYS A 18 8.52 -12.56 21.15
CA LYS A 18 9.30 -13.49 21.97
C LYS A 18 9.47 -14.85 21.30
N THR A 19 8.51 -15.24 20.46
CA THR A 19 8.50 -16.55 19.80
C THR A 19 8.33 -16.42 18.29
N GLU A 20 8.91 -17.38 17.56
CA GLU A 20 8.68 -17.53 16.12
C GLU A 20 7.20 -17.73 15.80
N LYS A 21 6.46 -18.47 16.63
CA LYS A 21 5.05 -18.75 16.42
C LYS A 21 4.19 -17.48 16.40
N GLU A 22 4.43 -16.54 17.33
CA GLU A 22 3.72 -15.26 17.38
C GLU A 22 4.04 -14.39 16.16
N ARG A 23 5.32 -14.32 15.80
CA ARG A 23 5.81 -13.59 14.62
C ARG A 23 5.16 -14.12 13.33
N ARG A 24 5.19 -15.45 13.14
CA ARG A 24 4.60 -16.11 11.98
C ARG A 24 3.10 -15.89 11.91
N LYS A 25 2.40 -15.99 13.05
CA LYS A 25 0.96 -15.69 13.12
C LYS A 25 0.67 -14.25 12.65
N ARG A 26 1.46 -13.26 13.07
CA ARG A 26 1.32 -11.88 12.60
C ARG A 26 1.60 -11.74 11.10
N ALA A 27 2.70 -12.31 10.61
CA ALA A 27 3.06 -12.21 9.19
C ALA A 27 2.01 -12.84 8.28
N VAL A 28 1.47 -14.01 8.66
CA VAL A 28 0.37 -14.66 7.94
C VAL A 28 -0.89 -13.79 7.96
N ALA A 29 -1.25 -13.19 9.10
CA ALA A 29 -2.40 -12.30 9.18
C ALA A 29 -2.27 -11.09 8.24
N LEU A 30 -1.08 -10.49 8.17
CA LEU A 30 -0.80 -9.36 7.27
C LEU A 30 -0.86 -9.78 5.80
N LEU A 31 -0.25 -10.92 5.44
CA LEU A 31 -0.29 -11.44 4.08
C LEU A 31 -1.73 -11.76 3.64
N SER A 32 -2.52 -12.41 4.50
CA SER A 32 -3.94 -12.65 4.24
C SER A 32 -4.71 -11.35 4.05
N ARG A 33 -4.41 -10.31 4.85
CA ARG A 33 -5.09 -9.03 4.75
C ARG A 33 -4.81 -8.29 3.45
N VAL A 34 -3.60 -8.43 2.90
CA VAL A 34 -3.26 -7.90 1.57
C VAL A 34 -3.64 -8.88 0.44
N GLY A 35 -4.46 -9.91 0.72
CA GLY A 35 -4.96 -10.85 -0.28
C GLY A 35 -3.94 -11.87 -0.78
N LEU A 36 -2.93 -12.19 0.03
CA LEU A 36 -1.83 -13.13 -0.29
C LEU A 36 -1.74 -14.31 0.69
N GLY A 37 -2.86 -14.67 1.32
CA GLY A 37 -2.90 -15.76 2.33
C GLY A 37 -2.56 -17.15 1.79
N ASP A 38 -2.72 -17.35 0.48
CA ASP A 38 -2.38 -18.56 -0.28
C ASP A 38 -0.98 -18.51 -0.92
N ARG A 39 -0.27 -17.38 -0.77
CA ARG A 39 1.03 -17.11 -1.40
C ARG A 39 2.21 -17.05 -0.42
N LEU A 40 2.03 -17.56 0.81
CA LEU A 40 2.99 -17.42 1.91
C LEU A 40 4.42 -17.87 1.55
N ASP A 41 4.54 -19.03 0.89
CA ASP A 41 5.83 -19.64 0.57
C ASP A 41 6.38 -19.25 -0.80
N HIS A 42 5.67 -18.40 -1.55
CA HIS A 42 6.10 -17.99 -2.88
C HIS A 42 7.31 -17.06 -2.79
N LEU A 43 8.26 -17.26 -3.70
CA LEU A 43 9.42 -16.41 -3.91
C LEU A 43 9.03 -15.16 -4.71
N PRO A 44 9.79 -14.06 -4.62
CA PRO A 44 9.51 -12.84 -5.39
C PRO A 44 9.34 -13.09 -6.89
N SER A 45 10.14 -13.98 -7.47
CA SER A 45 10.06 -14.36 -8.89
C SER A 45 8.77 -15.09 -9.29
N GLU A 46 8.00 -15.57 -8.31
CA GLU A 46 6.74 -16.31 -8.50
C GLU A 46 5.51 -15.43 -8.27
N LEU A 47 5.72 -14.14 -7.94
CA LEU A 47 4.68 -13.15 -7.68
C LEU A 47 4.62 -12.15 -8.83
N SER A 48 3.42 -11.78 -9.26
CA SER A 48 3.19 -10.64 -10.15
C SER A 48 3.63 -9.33 -9.49
N GLY A 49 3.88 -8.27 -10.28
CA GLY A 49 4.28 -6.96 -9.75
C GLY A 49 3.32 -6.42 -8.67
N GLY A 50 2.01 -6.57 -8.88
CA GLY A 50 1.00 -6.18 -7.90
C GLY A 50 1.04 -7.02 -6.62
N GLU A 51 1.32 -8.32 -6.72
CA GLU A 51 1.52 -9.18 -5.55
C GLU A 51 2.80 -8.81 -4.79
N GLN A 52 3.90 -8.55 -5.50
CA GLN A 52 5.16 -8.10 -4.87
C GLN A 52 4.95 -6.78 -4.11
N GLN A 53 4.20 -5.85 -4.68
CA GLN A 53 3.88 -4.59 -4.02
C GLN A 53 3.04 -4.80 -2.76
N ARG A 54 2.06 -5.72 -2.80
CA ARG A 54 1.28 -6.09 -1.62
C ARG A 54 2.12 -6.76 -0.54
N VAL A 55 3.13 -7.58 -0.90
CA VAL A 55 4.12 -8.08 0.06
C VAL A 55 4.92 -6.94 0.68
N ALA A 56 5.35 -5.96 -0.12
CA ALA A 56 6.10 -4.80 0.38
C ALA A 56 5.27 -3.97 1.37
N ILE A 57 3.97 -3.76 1.09
CA ILE A 57 3.03 -3.12 2.01
C ILE A 57 2.89 -3.94 3.30
N ALA A 58 2.63 -5.25 3.21
CA ALA A 58 2.53 -6.12 4.39
C ALA A 58 3.81 -6.06 5.26
N ARG A 59 4.99 -6.04 4.63
CA ARG A 59 6.28 -5.87 5.30
C ARG A 59 6.37 -4.53 6.02
N ALA A 60 5.96 -3.43 5.39
CA ALA A 60 5.98 -2.11 6.02
C ALA A 60 5.05 -2.02 7.24
N LEU A 61 3.91 -2.72 7.20
CA LEU A 61 2.94 -2.78 8.30
C LEU A 61 3.31 -3.74 9.44
N ALA A 62 4.36 -4.55 9.26
CA ALA A 62 4.73 -5.61 10.19
C ALA A 62 4.92 -5.12 11.62
N ASN A 63 5.47 -3.93 11.78
CA ASN A 63 5.74 -3.32 13.07
C ASN A 63 4.68 -2.32 13.55
N GLU A 64 3.52 -2.23 12.89
CA GLU A 64 2.43 -1.30 13.24
C GLU A 64 2.90 0.16 13.27
N PRO A 65 3.41 0.70 12.14
CA PRO A 65 3.89 2.07 12.10
C PRO A 65 2.75 3.08 12.21
N ASP A 66 3.01 4.21 12.87
CA ASP A 66 2.10 5.36 12.90
C ASP A 66 2.03 6.07 11.53
N ILE A 67 3.15 6.02 10.78
CA ILE A 67 3.32 6.67 9.48
C ILE A 67 3.87 5.68 8.45
N LEU A 68 3.24 5.62 7.28
CA LEU A 68 3.68 4.89 6.10
C LEU A 68 4.11 5.87 5.02
N LEU A 69 5.39 5.83 4.64
CA LEU A 69 5.95 6.60 3.53
C LEU A 69 5.98 5.73 2.28
N LEU A 70 5.43 6.23 1.17
CA LEU A 70 5.27 5.51 -0.08
C LEU A 70 5.88 6.33 -1.22
N ASP A 71 6.85 5.74 -1.90
CA ASP A 71 7.48 6.33 -3.08
C ASP A 71 6.99 5.57 -4.32
N GLU A 72 6.18 6.24 -5.15
CA GLU A 72 5.55 5.69 -6.37
C GLU A 72 5.00 4.27 -6.20
N PRO A 73 4.04 4.04 -5.29
CA PRO A 73 3.64 2.68 -4.90
C PRO A 73 2.92 1.88 -5.99
N THR A 74 2.65 2.49 -7.16
CA THR A 74 1.93 1.86 -8.27
C THR A 74 2.60 2.04 -9.63
N GLY A 75 3.83 2.58 -9.69
CA GLY A 75 4.47 2.99 -10.96
C GLY A 75 4.63 1.87 -11.99
N ASP A 76 4.87 0.63 -11.55
CA ASP A 76 5.09 -0.54 -12.41
C ASP A 76 3.86 -1.47 -12.50
N LEU A 77 2.69 -1.00 -12.09
CA LEU A 77 1.47 -1.82 -12.01
C LEU A 77 0.52 -1.58 -13.18
N ASP A 78 -0.17 -2.64 -13.61
CA ASP A 78 -1.31 -2.50 -14.52
C ASP A 78 -2.49 -1.77 -13.84
N SER A 79 -3.51 -1.41 -14.63
CA SER A 79 -4.64 -0.61 -14.14
C SER A 79 -5.42 -1.28 -13.01
N ARG A 80 -5.60 -2.60 -13.10
CA ARG A 80 -6.34 -3.38 -12.09
C ARG A 80 -5.54 -3.53 -10.80
N ALA A 81 -4.25 -3.82 -10.92
CA ALA A 81 -3.33 -3.91 -9.79
C ALA A 81 -3.16 -2.57 -9.09
N THR A 82 -3.10 -1.47 -9.84
CA THR A 82 -3.04 -0.09 -9.31
C THR A 82 -4.25 0.20 -8.42
N VAL A 83 -5.47 0.02 -8.93
CA VAL A 83 -6.70 0.25 -8.15
C VAL A 83 -6.74 -0.64 -6.90
N SER A 84 -6.40 -1.93 -7.04
CA SER A 84 -6.38 -2.86 -5.91
C SER A 84 -5.38 -2.45 -4.82
N VAL A 85 -4.21 -1.95 -5.19
CA VAL A 85 -3.19 -1.47 -4.22
C VAL A 85 -3.64 -0.17 -3.56
N MET A 86 -4.21 0.76 -4.32
CA MET A 86 -4.69 2.03 -3.79
C MET A 86 -5.89 1.87 -2.85
N ASP A 87 -6.82 0.96 -3.16
CA ASP A 87 -7.93 0.61 -2.29
C ASP A 87 -7.45 -0.02 -0.97
N LEU A 88 -6.41 -0.86 -1.05
CA LEU A 88 -5.75 -1.42 0.14
C LEU A 88 -5.13 -0.32 1.01
N LEU A 89 -4.39 0.61 0.41
CA LEU A 89 -3.76 1.74 1.11
C LEU A 89 -4.79 2.65 1.76
N LEU A 90 -5.90 2.94 1.07
CA LEU A 90 -7.02 3.69 1.61
C LEU A 90 -7.65 3.00 2.82
N HIS A 91 -7.82 1.67 2.74
CA HIS A 91 -8.32 0.90 3.86
C HIS A 91 -7.35 0.94 5.05
N ILE A 92 -6.04 0.74 4.83
CA ILE A 92 -5.01 0.86 5.88
C ILE A 92 -5.02 2.25 6.51
N ASN A 93 -5.13 3.30 5.70
CA ASN A 93 -5.17 4.68 6.18
C ASN A 93 -6.37 4.93 7.11
N ARG A 94 -7.52 4.31 6.83
CA ARG A 94 -8.76 4.52 7.60
C ARG A 94 -8.89 3.64 8.84
N VAL A 95 -8.51 2.37 8.75
CA VAL A 95 -8.76 1.37 9.82
C VAL A 95 -7.49 0.82 10.45
N GLY A 96 -6.32 1.29 10.04
CA GLY A 96 -5.02 0.89 10.58
C GLY A 96 -4.60 -0.54 10.18
N PRO A 97 -3.43 -1.01 10.65
CA PRO A 97 -2.79 -2.27 10.26
C PRO A 97 -3.40 -3.52 10.93
N SER A 98 -4.30 -3.35 11.89
CA SER A 98 -5.03 -4.43 12.57
C SER A 98 -6.42 -4.68 11.97
N GLY A 99 -7.07 -3.66 11.39
CA GLY A 99 -8.40 -3.80 10.76
C GLY A 99 -9.56 -3.88 11.74
N GLU A 100 -9.26 -3.92 13.04
CA GLU A 100 -10.19 -3.78 14.14
C GLU A 100 -10.16 -2.32 14.60
N GLY A 101 -11.33 -1.68 14.76
CA GLY A 101 -11.49 -0.25 15.06
C GLY A 101 -10.92 0.23 16.41
N GLU A 102 -10.03 -0.54 17.01
CA GLU A 102 -9.32 -0.23 18.25
C GLU A 102 -8.01 0.53 18.00
N HIS A 103 -7.47 0.51 16.77
CA HIS A 103 -6.26 1.28 16.42
C HIS A 103 -6.63 2.49 15.54
N ALA A 104 -5.97 3.62 15.81
CA ALA A 104 -6.01 4.77 14.91
C ALA A 104 -5.49 4.38 13.53
N GLY A 105 -6.06 4.96 12.48
CA GLY A 105 -5.59 4.76 11.11
C GLY A 105 -4.12 5.09 10.93
N THR A 106 -3.46 4.47 9.95
CA THR A 106 -2.05 4.77 9.65
C THR A 106 -1.97 6.03 8.78
N THR A 107 -1.14 7.00 9.17
CA THR A 107 -0.90 8.18 8.33
C THR A 107 -0.12 7.76 7.09
N CYS A 108 -0.68 7.96 5.90
CA CYS A 108 0.02 7.64 4.65
C CYS A 108 0.52 8.93 4.00
N VAL A 109 1.81 8.98 3.65
CA VAL A 109 2.38 10.03 2.82
C VAL A 109 2.90 9.37 1.54
N MET A 110 2.34 9.76 0.41
CA MET A 110 2.65 9.17 -0.88
C MET A 110 3.21 10.23 -1.83
N VAL A 111 4.28 9.88 -2.52
CA VAL A 111 4.78 10.62 -3.68
C VAL A 111 4.28 9.90 -4.92
N THR A 112 3.62 10.63 -5.82
CA THR A 112 3.24 10.10 -7.13
C THR A 112 3.20 11.18 -8.20
N HIS A 113 3.54 10.81 -9.43
CA HIS A 113 3.31 11.61 -10.65
C HIS A 113 1.95 11.31 -11.30
N ASN A 114 1.13 10.43 -10.72
CA ASN A 114 -0.16 10.03 -11.28
C ASN A 114 -1.31 10.88 -10.70
N PRO A 115 -1.82 11.90 -11.44
CA PRO A 115 -2.87 12.78 -10.95
C PRO A 115 -4.21 12.06 -10.74
N GLU A 116 -4.43 10.93 -11.40
CA GLU A 116 -5.66 10.15 -11.23
C GLU A 116 -5.79 9.60 -9.81
N LEU A 117 -4.68 9.39 -9.11
CA LEU A 117 -4.70 8.87 -7.75
C LEU A 117 -5.00 9.94 -6.69
N GLU A 118 -5.16 11.21 -7.08
CA GLU A 118 -5.41 12.33 -6.17
C GLU A 118 -6.64 12.11 -5.28
N CYS A 119 -7.70 11.45 -5.77
CA CYS A 119 -8.92 11.22 -5.01
C CYS A 119 -8.75 10.28 -3.79
N TYR A 120 -7.65 9.52 -3.74
CA TYR A 120 -7.32 8.65 -2.61
C TYR A 120 -6.73 9.43 -1.42
N ALA A 121 -6.23 10.65 -1.64
CA ALA A 121 -5.59 11.45 -0.60
C ALA A 121 -6.59 12.41 0.08
N ASP A 122 -6.41 12.70 1.38
CA ASP A 122 -7.17 13.79 2.04
C ASP A 122 -6.64 15.16 1.64
N ARG A 123 -5.33 15.26 1.42
CA ARG A 123 -4.61 16.48 1.06
C ARG A 123 -3.57 16.18 0.01
N ILE A 124 -3.52 17.01 -1.02
CA ILE A 124 -2.55 16.93 -2.10
C ILE A 124 -1.66 18.17 -2.05
N LEU A 125 -0.35 17.96 -2.10
CA LEU A 125 0.65 19.02 -2.18
C LEU A 125 1.39 18.89 -3.50
N TYR A 126 1.30 19.92 -4.35
CA TYR A 126 2.01 19.95 -5.61
C TYR A 126 3.38 20.58 -5.39
N VAL A 127 4.42 19.89 -5.82
CA VAL A 127 5.81 20.33 -5.74
C VAL A 127 6.34 20.53 -7.15
N GLN A 128 6.98 21.66 -7.41
CA GLN A 128 7.68 21.95 -8.66
C GLN A 128 9.01 22.60 -8.30
N ASP A 129 10.11 22.15 -8.90
CA ASP A 129 11.46 22.69 -8.67
C ASP A 129 11.83 22.81 -7.17
N GLY A 130 11.40 21.83 -6.37
CA GLY A 130 11.66 21.78 -4.93
C GLY A 130 10.81 22.71 -4.06
N VAL A 131 9.85 23.43 -4.63
CA VAL A 131 8.94 24.32 -3.90
C VAL A 131 7.49 23.86 -3.97
N PHE A 132 6.72 24.09 -2.89
CA PHE A 132 5.27 23.86 -2.89
C PHE A 132 4.58 24.96 -3.69
N VAL A 133 3.93 24.58 -4.80
CA VAL A 133 3.29 25.54 -5.71
C VAL A 133 1.78 25.58 -5.59
N LYS A 134 1.16 24.49 -5.11
CA LYS A 134 -0.29 24.38 -4.96
C LYS A 134 -0.64 23.37 -3.88
N GLN A 135 -1.82 23.51 -3.28
CA GLN A 135 -2.42 22.47 -2.46
C GLN A 135 -3.90 22.28 -2.83
N ALA A 136 -4.38 21.06 -2.69
CA ALA A 136 -5.80 20.71 -2.75
C ALA A 136 -6.18 19.88 -1.52
N ILE A 137 -7.43 19.96 -1.10
CA ILE A 137 -7.98 19.20 0.04
C ILE A 137 -9.25 18.52 -0.45
N ASN A 138 -9.29 17.20 -0.34
CA ASN A 138 -10.48 16.43 -0.63
C ASN A 138 -11.36 16.41 0.62
N GLN A 139 -12.67 16.66 0.44
CA GLN A 139 -13.62 16.53 1.54
C GLN A 139 -13.78 15.08 1.99
N VAL A 140 -13.65 14.14 1.04
CA VAL A 140 -13.78 12.70 1.26
C VAL A 140 -12.82 11.98 0.31
N GLN A 141 -11.96 11.12 0.84
CA GLN A 141 -11.19 10.21 -0.02
C GLN A 141 -12.13 9.19 -0.65
N THR A 142 -11.94 8.90 -1.93
CA THR A 142 -12.79 7.96 -2.66
C THR A 142 -11.92 7.03 -3.50
N GLY A 143 -12.29 5.75 -3.54
CA GLY A 143 -11.66 4.80 -4.46
C GLY A 143 -12.16 4.98 -5.89
N ILE A 144 -11.32 4.64 -6.87
CA ILE A 144 -11.67 4.71 -8.29
C ILE A 144 -12.10 3.34 -8.77
N ARG A 145 -13.10 3.29 -9.65
CA ARG A 145 -13.46 2.03 -10.32
C ARG A 145 -12.45 1.73 -11.43
N GLU A 146 -12.01 0.48 -11.55
CA GLU A 146 -11.08 0.04 -12.60
C GLU A 146 -11.46 0.52 -14.01
N GLY A 147 -12.75 0.44 -14.37
CA GLY A 147 -13.24 0.89 -15.68
C GLY A 147 -13.22 2.41 -15.88
N GLU A 148 -13.22 3.20 -14.80
CA GLU A 148 -13.03 4.65 -14.86
C GLU A 148 -11.54 4.96 -15.04
N TYR A 149 -10.69 4.40 -14.17
CA TYR A 149 -9.23 4.53 -14.25
C TYR A 149 -8.69 4.13 -15.64
N THR A 150 -9.17 3.02 -16.19
CA THR A 150 -8.78 2.56 -17.52
C THR A 150 -9.15 3.56 -18.61
N LYS A 151 -10.35 4.18 -18.55
CA LYS A 151 -10.75 5.19 -19.56
C LYS A 151 -9.87 6.44 -19.50
N PHE A 152 -9.43 6.84 -18.31
CA PHE A 152 -8.52 7.98 -18.15
C PHE A 152 -7.16 7.71 -18.79
N LEU A 153 -6.55 6.55 -18.51
CA LEU A 153 -5.27 6.16 -19.11
C LEU A 153 -5.33 6.16 -20.66
N HIS A 154 -6.46 5.76 -21.24
CA HIS A 154 -6.63 5.75 -22.70
C HIS A 154 -6.88 7.14 -23.30
N ASN A 155 -7.41 8.08 -22.53
CA ASN A 155 -7.65 9.46 -22.99
C ASN A 155 -6.36 10.32 -22.96
N GLU A 156 -5.41 10.04 -22.06
CA GLU A 156 -4.13 10.76 -22.01
C GLU A 156 -3.06 10.20 -22.97
N GLY A 157 -3.19 8.96 -23.43
CA GLY A 157 -2.27 8.35 -24.42
C GLY A 157 -2.41 8.89 -25.86
N GLY A 158 -3.15 9.99 -26.06
CA GLY A 158 -3.49 10.60 -27.35
C GLY A 158 -2.90 11.99 -27.58
N HIS A 159 -1.75 12.32 -26.97
CA HIS A 159 -0.98 13.53 -27.24
C HIS A 159 0.46 13.21 -27.66
#